data_AF-A0A5B0MIB1-F1
#
_entry.id   AF-A0A5B0MIB1-F1
#
_cell.length_a   1.000
_cell.length_b   1.000
_cell.length_c   1.000
_cell.angle_alpha   90.00
_cell.angle_beta   90.00
_cell.angle_gamma   90.00
#
_symmetry.space_group_name_H-M   'P 1'
#
loop_
_entity.id
_entity.type
_entity.pdbx_description
1 polymer ?
#
loop_
_entity_poly.entity_id
_entity_poly.type
_entity_poly.pdbx_seq_one_letter_code
_entity_poly.pdbx_strand_id
1 'polypeptide(L)'
;MRVLSVQVFFLAANVFGQQQRYPPSSAAAPQTLQLYGTGNQIYSCSGGTWAPVGAEAQLYDQRGATVGHHYFSGGPRFDLDNYGTVIAKKISTQAAPSPGNAPWLKLQALPGSTAPFRFVTRTQTSDGVPSSPGCQGDQQNFQIRYSAVYTFSMN
;
A
#
# COMPACT_ATOMS: atom_id res chain seq x y z
N MET A 1 63.87 54.06 12.24
CA MET A 1 64.65 52.86 11.84
C MET A 1 63.69 51.70 11.66
N ARG A 2 63.79 50.98 10.53
CA ARG A 2 63.22 49.64 10.29
C ARG A 2 63.83 48.65 11.32
N VAL A 3 63.23 47.50 11.69
CA VAL A 3 63.24 46.21 10.95
C VAL A 3 62.08 45.28 11.42
N LEU A 4 61.60 44.44 10.49
CA LEU A 4 60.65 43.32 10.61
C LEU A 4 61.19 42.07 11.36
N SER A 5 60.28 41.26 11.93
CA SER A 5 60.32 39.77 11.90
C SER A 5 59.00 39.20 12.45
N VAL A 6 58.10 38.66 11.60
CA VAL A 6 57.91 37.25 11.19
C VAL A 6 57.34 36.33 12.30
N GLN A 7 56.02 36.11 12.18
CA GLN A 7 55.20 34.88 12.32
C GLN A 7 55.29 34.00 13.58
N VAL A 8 54.13 33.55 14.09
CA VAL A 8 53.60 32.17 13.90
C VAL A 8 52.08 32.20 14.04
N PHE A 9 51.38 31.69 13.03
CA PHE A 9 49.94 31.36 13.08
C PHE A 9 49.75 30.03 13.82
N PHE A 10 48.82 29.99 14.79
CA PHE A 10 48.17 28.75 15.20
C PHE A 10 46.68 28.81 14.86
N LEU A 11 46.30 28.07 13.82
CA LEU A 11 44.93 27.65 13.56
C LEU A 11 44.55 26.58 14.59
N ALA A 12 43.45 26.78 15.32
CA ALA A 12 42.74 25.68 15.97
C ALA A 12 41.30 25.69 15.47
N ALA A 13 40.98 24.66 14.69
CA ALA A 13 39.74 24.48 13.98
C ALA A 13 38.55 24.25 14.91
N ASN A 14 37.40 24.78 14.52
CA ASN A 14 36.09 24.41 15.04
C ASN A 14 35.89 22.90 14.90
N VAL A 15 35.96 22.15 15.99
CA VAL A 15 35.44 20.77 16.02
C VAL A 15 33.93 20.88 16.22
N PHE A 16 33.22 20.89 15.10
CA PHE A 16 31.81 20.54 15.07
C PHE A 16 31.64 19.20 15.77
N GLY A 17 30.96 19.20 16.90
CA GLY A 17 30.47 17.97 17.52
C GLY A 17 29.66 17.22 16.49
N GLN A 18 30.15 16.04 16.08
CA GLN A 18 29.38 15.11 15.29
C GLN A 18 28.14 14.72 16.10
N GLN A 19 27.00 15.30 15.75
CA GLN A 19 25.72 14.73 16.12
C GLN A 19 25.65 13.36 15.42
N GLN A 20 25.90 12.30 16.19
CA GLN A 20 25.73 10.93 15.75
C GLN A 20 24.33 10.79 15.16
N ARG A 21 24.25 10.70 13.84
CA ARG A 21 23.03 10.30 13.13
C ARG A 21 22.86 8.82 13.42
N TYR A 22 22.20 8.48 14.52
CA TYR A 22 21.61 7.16 14.66
C TYR A 22 20.68 6.95 13.47
N PRO A 23 20.79 5.86 12.69
CA PRO A 23 19.70 5.49 11.81
C PRO A 23 18.44 5.32 12.69
N PRO A 24 17.25 5.77 12.25
CA PRO A 24 16.04 5.39 12.96
C PRO A 24 16.05 3.86 13.07
N SER A 25 15.91 3.33 14.28
CA SER A 25 15.83 1.89 14.49
C SER A 25 14.77 1.35 13.52
N SER A 26 15.15 0.42 12.66
CA SER A 26 14.21 -0.33 11.83
C SER A 26 13.33 -1.14 12.78
N ALA A 27 12.26 -0.54 13.29
CA ALA A 27 11.32 -1.26 14.12
C ALA A 27 10.85 -2.48 13.32
N ALA A 28 10.96 -3.66 13.93
CA ALA A 28 10.50 -4.89 13.28
C ALA A 28 9.03 -4.72 12.86
N ALA A 29 8.68 -5.26 11.69
CA ALA A 29 7.29 -5.21 11.23
C ALA A 29 6.37 -5.90 12.24
N PRO A 30 5.16 -5.38 12.47
CA PRO A 30 4.21 -6.00 13.38
C PRO A 30 3.73 -7.35 12.81
N GLN A 31 3.34 -8.28 13.68
CA GLN A 31 2.74 -9.57 13.24
C GLN A 31 1.48 -9.37 12.41
N THR A 32 0.76 -8.27 12.65
CA THR A 32 -0.41 -7.85 11.90
C THR A 32 -0.39 -6.34 11.69
N LEU A 33 -0.71 -5.91 10.47
CA LEU A 33 -0.86 -4.51 10.10
C LEU A 33 -2.26 -4.30 9.52
N GLN A 34 -3.06 -3.42 10.14
CA GLN A 34 -4.36 -3.03 9.64
C GLN A 34 -4.28 -1.64 8.99
N LEU A 35 -4.77 -1.53 7.76
CA LEU A 35 -4.84 -0.30 6.98
C LEU A 35 -6.25 -0.10 6.44
N TYR A 36 -6.61 1.16 6.20
CA TYR A 36 -7.88 1.54 5.58
C TYR A 36 -7.62 1.90 4.12
N GLY A 37 -8.45 1.44 3.19
CA GLY A 37 -8.27 1.70 1.77
C GLY A 37 -9.44 2.43 1.16
N THR A 38 -9.15 3.39 0.28
CA THR A 38 -10.16 4.03 -0.59
C THR A 38 -9.67 4.09 -2.02
N GLY A 39 -10.53 3.73 -2.97
CA GLY A 39 -10.19 3.77 -4.38
C GLY A 39 -11.30 3.23 -5.26
N ASN A 40 -10.94 2.43 -6.27
CA ASN A 40 -11.86 1.89 -7.26
C ASN A 40 -11.75 0.37 -7.39
N GLN A 41 -12.90 -0.32 -7.37
CA GLN A 41 -13.03 -1.66 -7.90
C GLN A 41 -13.18 -1.53 -9.42
N ILE A 42 -12.43 -2.34 -10.17
CA ILE A 42 -12.33 -2.24 -11.62
C ILE A 42 -13.02 -3.43 -12.27
N TYR A 43 -13.87 -3.13 -13.25
CA TYR A 43 -14.65 -4.10 -14.01
C TYR A 43 -14.39 -4.00 -15.51
N SER A 44 -14.59 -5.11 -16.19
CA SER A 44 -14.81 -5.15 -17.62
C SER A 44 -16.20 -5.68 -17.89
N CYS A 45 -16.86 -5.11 -18.90
CA CYS A 45 -18.08 -5.61 -19.48
C CYS A 45 -17.75 -6.33 -20.78
N SER A 46 -18.26 -7.54 -20.95
CA SER A 46 -18.28 -8.19 -22.25
C SER A 46 -19.60 -8.93 -22.46
N GLY A 47 -20.20 -8.75 -23.64
CA GLY A 47 -21.50 -9.39 -23.97
C GLY A 47 -22.59 -9.05 -22.94
N GLY A 48 -22.56 -7.85 -22.38
CA GLY A 48 -23.49 -7.38 -21.36
C GLY A 48 -23.29 -7.95 -19.94
N THR A 49 -22.22 -8.70 -19.71
CA THR A 49 -21.88 -9.29 -18.40
C THR A 49 -20.68 -8.58 -17.77
N TRP A 50 -20.83 -8.21 -16.50
CA TRP A 50 -19.73 -7.65 -15.70
C TRP A 50 -18.79 -8.73 -15.18
N ALA A 51 -17.48 -8.48 -15.28
CA ALA A 51 -16.44 -9.26 -14.65
C ALA A 51 -15.49 -8.34 -13.85
N PRO A 52 -15.20 -8.64 -12.57
CA PRO A 52 -14.19 -7.91 -11.82
C PRO A 52 -12.80 -8.25 -12.37
N VAL A 53 -12.03 -7.22 -12.75
CA VAL A 53 -10.70 -7.39 -13.36
C VAL A 53 -9.56 -6.83 -12.51
N GLY A 54 -9.87 -6.07 -11.46
CA GLY A 54 -8.85 -5.56 -10.53
C GLY A 54 -9.43 -4.60 -9.51
N ALA A 55 -8.54 -4.01 -8.71
CA ALA A 55 -8.86 -2.90 -7.84
C ALA A 55 -7.61 -2.03 -7.65
N GLU A 56 -7.83 -0.76 -7.34
CA GLU A 56 -6.80 0.21 -6.98
C GLU A 56 -7.26 1.01 -5.77
N ALA A 57 -6.39 1.24 -4.80
CA ALA A 57 -6.71 2.03 -3.61
C ALA A 57 -5.47 2.65 -2.97
N GLN A 58 -5.61 3.86 -2.45
CA GLN A 58 -4.64 4.40 -1.48
C GLN A 58 -4.91 3.78 -0.11
N LEU A 59 -3.84 3.52 0.65
CA LEU A 59 -3.89 2.88 1.96
C LEU A 59 -3.47 3.84 3.06
N TYR A 60 -4.23 3.85 4.14
CA TYR A 60 -4.10 4.79 5.24
C TYR A 60 -3.89 4.08 6.58
N ASP A 61 -3.06 4.66 7.44
CA ASP A 61 -2.97 4.24 8.85
C ASP A 61 -4.18 4.72 9.65
N GLN A 62 -4.25 4.35 10.93
CA GLN A 62 -5.35 4.75 11.82
C GLN A 62 -5.46 6.27 12.04
N ARG A 63 -4.39 7.04 11.77
CA ARG A 63 -4.37 8.50 11.88
C ARG A 63 -4.75 9.17 10.56
N GLY A 64 -5.03 8.40 9.51
CA GLY A 64 -5.36 8.90 8.17
C GLY A 64 -4.15 9.27 7.32
N ALA A 65 -2.93 8.94 7.75
CA ALA A 65 -1.74 9.16 6.92
C ALA A 65 -1.67 8.11 5.82
N THR A 66 -1.41 8.51 4.57
CA THR A 66 -1.11 7.57 3.49
C THR A 66 0.17 6.81 3.81
N VAL A 67 0.12 5.48 3.74
CA VAL A 67 1.24 4.57 4.08
C VAL A 67 1.41 3.43 3.08
N GLY A 68 0.73 3.52 1.93
CA GLY A 68 0.90 2.57 0.84
C GLY A 68 -0.14 2.69 -0.26
N HIS A 69 -0.01 1.85 -1.27
CA HIS A 69 -0.86 1.81 -2.46
C HIS A 69 -1.15 0.37 -2.85
N HIS A 70 -2.43 0.06 -3.05
CA HIS A 70 -2.92 -1.17 -3.63
C HIS A 70 -3.20 -0.96 -5.11
N TYR A 71 -2.68 -1.83 -5.98
CA TYR A 71 -2.96 -1.82 -7.41
C TYR A 71 -3.03 -3.23 -7.99
N PHE A 72 -3.39 -3.34 -9.27
CA PHE A 72 -3.53 -4.61 -9.96
C PHE A 72 -2.61 -4.67 -11.18
N SER A 73 -1.74 -5.68 -11.24
CA SER A 73 -0.89 -5.97 -12.40
C SER A 73 -0.59 -7.46 -12.42
N GLY A 74 -1.32 -8.21 -13.24
CA GLY A 74 -1.33 -9.69 -13.21
C GLY A 74 -1.87 -10.32 -11.92
N GLY A 75 -2.23 -9.50 -10.93
CA GLY A 75 -2.72 -9.88 -9.60
C GLY A 75 -2.68 -8.70 -8.63
N PRO A 76 -3.26 -8.83 -7.42
CA PRO A 76 -3.18 -7.81 -6.37
C PRO A 76 -1.74 -7.55 -5.93
N ARG A 77 -1.36 -6.28 -5.91
CA ARG A 77 -0.09 -5.80 -5.36
C ARG A 77 -0.32 -4.70 -4.35
N PHE A 78 0.58 -4.61 -3.39
CA PHE A 78 0.56 -3.62 -2.32
C PHE A 78 1.97 -3.11 -2.11
N ASP A 79 2.21 -1.84 -2.41
CA ASP A 79 3.45 -1.17 -2.02
C ASP A 79 3.21 -0.49 -0.67
N LEU A 80 3.96 -0.92 0.35
CA LEU A 80 3.83 -0.44 1.73
C LEU A 80 5.08 0.36 2.09
N ASP A 81 4.93 1.65 2.39
CA ASP A 81 6.04 2.62 2.47
C ASP A 81 7.20 2.16 3.37
N ASN A 82 6.88 1.53 4.49
CA ASN A 82 7.86 1.10 5.49
C ASN A 82 8.15 -0.41 5.48
N TYR A 83 7.44 -1.18 4.65
CA TYR A 83 7.49 -2.64 4.73
C TYR A 83 7.81 -3.32 3.39
N GLY A 84 7.82 -2.60 2.27
CA GLY A 84 8.09 -3.15 0.95
C GLY A 84 6.80 -3.62 0.24
N THR A 85 6.96 -4.51 -0.73
CA THR A 85 5.88 -4.92 -1.64
C THR A 85 5.33 -6.29 -1.29
N VAL A 86 4.01 -6.42 -1.25
CA VAL A 86 3.30 -7.71 -1.26
C VAL A 86 2.76 -7.96 -2.67
N ILE A 87 3.22 -9.03 -3.31
CA ILE A 87 2.65 -9.56 -4.55
C ILE A 87 1.76 -10.73 -4.15
N ALA A 88 0.46 -10.70 -4.47
CA ALA A 88 -0.46 -11.70 -3.94
C ALA A 88 -1.34 -12.35 -5.02
N LYS A 89 -1.93 -13.48 -4.66
CA LYS A 89 -3.04 -14.11 -5.38
C LYS A 89 -4.26 -14.26 -4.47
N LYS A 90 -5.45 -14.26 -5.06
CA LYS A 90 -6.69 -14.60 -4.36
C LYS A 90 -6.69 -16.10 -4.04
N ILE A 91 -6.95 -16.44 -2.78
CA ILE A 91 -7.10 -17.84 -2.33
C ILE A 91 -8.48 -18.14 -1.78
N SER A 92 -9.25 -17.13 -1.39
CA SER A 92 -10.65 -17.29 -0.98
C SER A 92 -11.43 -15.99 -1.17
N THR A 93 -12.75 -16.11 -1.26
CA THR A 93 -13.69 -15.00 -1.38
C THR A 93 -14.97 -15.31 -0.61
N GLN A 94 -15.62 -14.28 -0.08
CA GLN A 94 -16.91 -14.36 0.58
C GLN A 94 -17.76 -13.15 0.19
N ALA A 95 -19.09 -13.32 0.09
CA ALA A 95 -19.99 -12.18 -0.06
C ALA A 95 -19.84 -11.22 1.14
N ALA A 96 -19.85 -9.92 0.88
CA ALA A 96 -19.93 -8.94 1.96
C ALA A 96 -21.31 -9.03 2.64
N PRO A 97 -21.42 -8.70 3.95
CA PRO A 97 -22.71 -8.78 4.67
C PRO A 97 -23.82 -7.92 4.06
N SER A 98 -23.47 -6.75 3.53
CA SER A 98 -24.42 -5.82 2.91
C SER A 98 -24.40 -5.98 1.39
N PRO A 99 -25.57 -6.09 0.73
CA PRO A 99 -25.66 -6.06 -0.73
C PRO A 99 -25.06 -4.78 -1.30
N GLY A 100 -24.48 -4.86 -2.51
CA GLY A 100 -23.83 -3.72 -3.17
C GLY A 100 -22.38 -3.48 -2.75
N ASN A 101 -21.88 -4.18 -1.73
CA ASN A 101 -20.49 -4.10 -1.31
C ASN A 101 -19.64 -5.18 -1.99
N ALA A 102 -18.44 -4.80 -2.44
CA ALA A 102 -17.52 -5.70 -3.10
C ALA A 102 -17.21 -6.90 -2.21
N PRO A 103 -17.06 -8.13 -2.75
CA PRO A 103 -16.77 -9.32 -1.95
C PRO A 103 -15.51 -9.17 -1.10
N TRP A 104 -15.55 -9.77 0.08
CA TRP A 104 -14.39 -9.92 0.95
C TRP A 104 -13.43 -10.94 0.35
N LEU A 105 -12.14 -10.69 0.51
CA LEU A 105 -11.09 -11.50 -0.09
C LEU A 105 -10.10 -11.96 0.96
N LYS A 106 -9.59 -13.19 0.80
CA LYS A 106 -8.33 -13.62 1.40
C LYS A 106 -7.31 -13.83 0.29
N LEU A 107 -6.16 -13.18 0.45
CA LEU A 107 -5.05 -13.20 -0.47
C LEU A 107 -3.84 -13.86 0.20
N GLN A 108 -3.01 -14.52 -0.61
CA GLN A 108 -1.75 -15.12 -0.18
C GLN A 108 -0.60 -14.47 -0.94
N ALA A 109 0.44 -14.05 -0.22
CA ALA A 109 1.66 -13.53 -0.80
C ALA A 109 2.38 -14.60 -1.63
N LEU A 110 3.01 -14.17 -2.71
CA LEU A 110 3.76 -14.98 -3.66
C LEU A 110 5.27 -14.75 -3.51
N PRO A 111 6.10 -15.68 -4.00
CA PRO A 111 7.53 -15.43 -4.17
C PRO A 111 7.79 -14.12 -4.92
N GLY A 112 8.80 -13.38 -4.49
CA GLY A 112 9.10 -12.04 -5.00
C GLY A 112 8.47 -10.89 -4.19
N SER A 113 7.59 -11.19 -3.23
CA SER A 113 7.21 -10.22 -2.20
C SER A 113 8.43 -9.87 -1.35
N THR A 114 8.64 -8.59 -1.09
CA THR A 114 9.72 -8.09 -0.22
C THR A 114 9.22 -7.76 1.18
N ALA A 115 7.91 -7.52 1.33
CA ALA A 115 7.28 -7.35 2.62
C ALA A 115 7.11 -8.67 3.37
N PRO A 116 7.15 -8.66 4.72
CA PRO A 116 7.16 -9.88 5.52
C PRO A 116 5.77 -10.53 5.69
N PHE A 117 4.71 -9.92 5.15
CA PHE A 117 3.35 -10.39 5.29
C PHE A 117 3.04 -11.54 4.34
N ARG A 118 2.44 -12.62 4.87
CA ARG A 118 2.10 -13.84 4.13
C ARG A 118 0.66 -13.87 3.65
N PHE A 119 -0.24 -13.16 4.33
CA PHE A 119 -1.64 -13.05 3.94
C PHE A 119 -2.12 -11.60 3.97
N VAL A 120 -3.13 -11.31 3.15
CA VAL A 120 -3.88 -10.07 3.18
C VAL A 120 -5.36 -10.41 3.17
N THR A 121 -6.14 -9.86 4.08
CA THR A 121 -7.60 -9.89 3.98
C THR A 121 -8.12 -8.52 3.60
N ARG A 122 -9.14 -8.49 2.74
CA ARG A 122 -9.93 -7.30 2.42
C ARG A 122 -11.33 -7.53 2.95
N THR A 123 -11.71 -6.78 3.96
CA THR A 123 -13.00 -6.91 4.65
C THR A 123 -13.64 -5.52 4.84
N GLN A 124 -14.83 -5.48 5.43
CA GLN A 124 -15.56 -4.22 5.69
C GLN A 124 -15.64 -3.32 4.45
N THR A 125 -15.86 -3.95 3.29
CA THR A 125 -16.03 -3.24 2.03
C THR A 125 -17.29 -2.40 2.06
N SER A 126 -17.22 -1.20 1.48
CA SER A 126 -18.38 -0.36 1.13
C SER A 126 -18.35 -0.11 -0.37
N ASP A 127 -19.50 -0.27 -1.03
CA ASP A 127 -19.67 -0.06 -2.47
C ASP A 127 -18.74 -0.97 -3.32
N GLY A 128 -18.45 -0.57 -4.55
CA GLY A 128 -17.58 -1.32 -5.47
C GLY A 128 -18.28 -2.41 -6.27
N VAL A 129 -19.62 -2.45 -6.31
CA VAL A 129 -20.39 -3.33 -7.20
C VAL A 129 -21.18 -2.48 -8.22
N PRO A 130 -21.25 -2.88 -9.51
CA PRO A 130 -22.10 -2.19 -10.49
C PRO A 130 -23.56 -2.14 -10.04
N SER A 131 -24.18 -0.95 -10.17
CA SER A 131 -25.58 -0.75 -9.79
C SER A 131 -26.57 -1.50 -10.70
N SER A 132 -26.19 -1.72 -11.96
CA SER A 132 -26.93 -2.56 -12.90
C SER A 132 -26.32 -3.98 -12.92
N PRO A 133 -27.14 -5.04 -12.88
CA PRO A 133 -26.65 -6.42 -12.94
C PRO A 133 -25.94 -6.77 -14.25
N GLY A 134 -26.21 -6.00 -15.32
CA GLY A 134 -25.53 -6.10 -16.61
C GLY A 134 -25.06 -4.75 -17.13
N CYS A 135 -24.48 -4.78 -18.33
CA CYS A 135 -23.90 -3.61 -18.98
C CYS A 135 -24.28 -3.56 -20.47
N GLN A 136 -24.07 -2.39 -21.08
CA GLN A 136 -24.35 -2.19 -22.50
C GLN A 136 -23.05 -2.24 -23.30
N GLY A 137 -23.05 -3.04 -24.36
CA GLY A 137 -21.88 -3.23 -25.23
C GLY A 137 -20.70 -3.85 -24.49
N ASP A 138 -19.49 -3.53 -24.98
CA ASP A 138 -18.24 -3.91 -24.32
C ASP A 138 -17.63 -2.66 -23.67
N GLN A 139 -17.18 -2.79 -22.44
CA GLN A 139 -16.56 -1.71 -21.66
C GLN A 139 -15.35 -2.26 -20.95
N GLN A 140 -14.25 -1.50 -20.91
CA GLN A 140 -13.03 -1.89 -20.22
C GLN A 140 -12.68 -0.84 -19.17
N ASN A 141 -12.05 -1.28 -18.09
CA ASN A 141 -11.60 -0.40 -17.01
C ASN A 141 -12.73 0.47 -16.42
N PHE A 142 -13.92 -0.11 -16.25
CA PHE A 142 -15.05 0.56 -15.59
C PHE A 142 -14.78 0.63 -14.08
N GLN A 143 -14.67 1.85 -13.55
CA GLN A 143 -14.24 2.09 -12.17
C GLN A 143 -15.42 2.45 -11.28
N ILE A 144 -15.53 1.74 -10.16
CA ILE A 144 -16.55 1.98 -9.14
C ILE A 144 -15.86 2.26 -7.82
N ARG A 145 -16.17 3.40 -7.22
CA ARG A 145 -15.61 3.80 -5.93
C ARG A 145 -15.92 2.73 -4.88
N TYR A 146 -14.94 2.44 -4.03
CA TYR A 146 -15.11 1.58 -2.88
C TYR A 146 -14.16 1.99 -1.76
N SER A 147 -14.47 1.53 -0.55
CA SER A 147 -13.55 1.50 0.58
C SER A 147 -13.47 0.10 1.18
N ALA A 148 -12.41 -0.18 1.94
CA ALA A 148 -12.23 -1.45 2.64
C ALA A 148 -11.23 -1.34 3.80
N VAL A 149 -11.23 -2.34 4.67
CA VAL A 149 -10.17 -2.60 5.63
C VAL A 149 -9.26 -3.72 5.10
N TYR A 150 -7.96 -3.45 5.10
CA TYR A 150 -6.90 -4.37 4.72
C TYR A 150 -6.16 -4.83 5.97
N THR A 151 -6.11 -6.14 6.21
CA THR A 151 -5.30 -6.71 7.29
C THR A 151 -4.22 -7.60 6.70
N PHE A 152 -2.97 -7.20 6.89
CA PHE A 152 -1.77 -7.93 6.50
C PHE A 152 -1.28 -8.75 7.69
N SER A 153 -1.00 -10.04 7.52
CA SER A 153 -0.53 -10.92 8.61
C SER A 153 0.64 -11.80 8.19
N MET A 154 1.51 -12.15 9.13
CA MET A 154 2.61 -13.10 8.92
C MET A 154 2.19 -14.57 9.03
N ASN A 155 1.02 -14.85 9.61
CA ASN A 155 0.46 -16.20 9.76
C ASN A 155 -1.03 -16.24 9.40
#